data_AF-B3QYX9-F1
#
_entry.id   AF-B3QYX9-F1
#
_cell.length_a   1.000
_cell.length_b   1.000
_cell.length_c   1.000
_cell.angle_alpha   90.00
_cell.angle_beta   90.00
_cell.angle_gamma   90.00
#
_symmetry.space_group_name_H-M   'P 1'
#
loop_
_entity.id
_entity.type
_entity.pdbx_description
1 polymer ?
#
loop_
_entity_poly.entity_id
_entity_poly.type
_entity_poly.pdbx_seq_one_letter_code
_entity_poly.pdbx_strand_id
1 'polypeptide(L)'
;MAQATYSSEAEIVDKQKGKREALCSSCGLCSVKSWPAKESIQSCVFRVGWLGGLESELFGRERNPNSFEESRFGITKKRFVAQLKNPIPHAQWSGIITRICTKALESGFVEGVVAVQNSQDDIFVPKPVLATSTADVFKAKGNKPALAPALLSLGEAYEKKLKRLLVVGAPCHVHILRDFVKRSPYLKDAEIYVLGIPCTDNVKPEKLRWILERISSSHQTLCHYEFMQDFQVHLKHDNGRIEKVPYFSLPQELSQIGVFAPSCMSCFDYVNSLSDLTVGYLGAPFMPNEKRQWVLLRTEKGEELLKFVEDELDTYPEETSGDAREAVKMNVERTIEQLKLGNKAPAKTGRRIPIWVGKLITYMMSKKGPKGLEFARYTIDFHILRNYYYVKLFYPEKFETIVPKHVYKVLEEYGIPK
;
A
#
# COMPACT_ATOMS: atom_id res chain seq x y z
N MET A 1 -22.07 -2.29 -36.68
CA MET A 1 -20.62 -2.38 -36.42
C MET A 1 -20.01 -1.01 -36.66
N ALA A 2 -19.77 -0.24 -35.60
CA ALA A 2 -19.09 1.05 -35.68
C ALA A 2 -17.96 1.00 -34.65
N GLN A 3 -16.72 1.02 -35.16
CA GLN A 3 -15.52 1.11 -34.35
C GLN A 3 -15.47 2.50 -33.70
N ALA A 4 -15.54 2.55 -32.38
CA ALA A 4 -15.26 3.77 -31.63
C ALA A 4 -13.74 4.01 -31.70
N THR A 5 -13.34 4.97 -32.52
CA THR A 5 -12.00 5.54 -32.55
C THR A 5 -11.70 6.16 -31.19
N TYR A 6 -10.79 5.54 -30.43
CA TYR A 6 -10.15 6.15 -29.28
C TYR A 6 -9.31 7.34 -29.78
N SER A 7 -9.86 8.54 -29.64
CA SER A 7 -9.13 9.80 -29.80
C SER A 7 -8.15 9.94 -28.63
N SER A 8 -6.94 9.43 -28.85
CA SER A 8 -5.81 9.48 -27.95
C SER A 8 -4.97 10.75 -28.17
N GLU A 9 -4.37 11.24 -27.07
CA GLU A 9 -3.10 12.00 -27.01
C GLU A 9 -3.06 13.53 -26.84
N ALA A 10 -4.15 14.31 -26.85
CA ALA A 10 -4.01 15.78 -26.69
C ALA A 10 -4.88 16.48 -25.63
N GLU A 11 -5.91 15.85 -25.07
CA GLU A 11 -6.85 16.57 -24.17
C GLU A 11 -6.58 16.41 -22.66
N ILE A 12 -5.59 15.61 -22.25
CA ILE A 12 -5.31 15.37 -20.81
C ILE A 12 -4.33 16.41 -20.22
N VAL A 13 -3.69 17.25 -21.04
CA VAL A 13 -2.55 18.07 -20.57
C VAL A 13 -2.81 19.59 -20.53
N ASP A 14 -3.93 20.12 -21.05
CA ASP A 14 -4.09 21.60 -21.17
C ASP A 14 -5.40 22.22 -20.62
N LYS A 15 -5.90 21.73 -19.47
CA LYS A 15 -6.94 22.46 -18.70
C LYS A 15 -6.72 22.38 -17.20
N GLN A 16 -5.62 22.95 -16.68
CA GLN A 16 -5.52 23.21 -15.24
C GLN A 16 -4.51 24.31 -14.87
N LYS A 17 -4.64 25.50 -15.48
CA LYS A 17 -4.34 26.72 -14.70
C LYS A 17 -5.41 26.83 -13.60
N GLY A 18 -5.16 26.28 -12.42
CA GLY A 18 -5.80 26.75 -11.18
C GLY A 18 -6.59 25.77 -10.29
N LYS A 19 -6.66 24.45 -10.55
CA LYS A 19 -7.31 23.53 -9.58
C LYS A 19 -6.52 22.24 -9.40
N ARG A 20 -5.72 22.19 -8.33
CA ARG A 20 -5.01 20.98 -7.90
C ARG A 20 -6.01 19.86 -7.64
N GLU A 21 -5.66 18.63 -7.98
CA GLU A 21 -6.53 17.48 -7.75
C GLU A 21 -6.82 17.32 -6.25
N ALA A 22 -8.05 16.98 -5.87
CA ALA A 22 -8.40 16.73 -4.49
C ALA A 22 -7.68 15.48 -3.95
N LEU A 23 -7.20 15.54 -2.71
CA LEU A 23 -6.64 14.37 -2.01
C LEU A 23 -7.78 13.40 -1.65
N CYS A 24 -7.97 12.38 -2.49
CA CYS A 24 -8.92 11.29 -2.27
C CYS A 24 -8.22 9.96 -2.56
N SER A 25 -8.19 9.05 -1.59
CA SER A 25 -7.66 7.69 -1.77
C SER A 25 -8.70 6.71 -2.30
N SER A 26 -9.90 7.18 -2.65
CA SER A 26 -11.04 6.36 -3.05
C SER A 26 -11.34 5.23 -2.06
N CYS A 27 -11.25 5.47 -0.75
CA CYS A 27 -11.48 4.44 0.28
C CYS A 27 -12.89 3.84 0.29
N GLY A 28 -13.87 4.52 -0.31
CA GLY A 28 -15.25 4.05 -0.47
C GLY A 28 -16.23 4.44 0.65
N LEU A 29 -15.75 4.88 1.82
CA LEU A 29 -16.63 5.08 2.98
C LEU A 29 -17.73 6.13 2.75
N CYS A 30 -17.40 7.27 2.13
CA CYS A 30 -18.37 8.33 1.84
C CYS A 30 -19.37 7.99 0.73
N SER A 31 -19.20 6.84 0.07
CA SER A 31 -20.11 6.32 -0.95
C SER A 31 -21.10 5.29 -0.38
N VAL A 32 -20.96 4.93 0.90
CA VAL A 32 -21.95 4.10 1.59
C VAL A 32 -23.25 4.87 1.76
N LYS A 33 -24.38 4.25 1.39
CA LYS A 33 -25.71 4.87 1.45
C LYS A 33 -26.44 4.65 2.78
N SER A 34 -25.96 3.72 3.59
CA SER A 34 -26.59 3.29 4.85
C SER A 34 -26.44 4.29 6.00
N TRP A 35 -25.63 5.34 5.83
CA TRP A 35 -25.49 6.46 6.76
C TRP A 35 -25.17 7.76 6.01
N PRO A 36 -25.33 8.95 6.63
CA PRO A 36 -25.04 10.21 5.97
C PRO A 36 -23.57 10.34 5.55
N ALA A 37 -23.33 10.67 4.28
CA ALA A 37 -21.97 10.83 3.74
C ALA A 37 -21.14 11.88 4.51
N LYS A 38 -21.79 12.89 5.11
CA LYS A 38 -21.12 13.91 5.94
C LYS A 38 -20.37 13.30 7.11
N GLU A 39 -20.90 12.26 7.75
CA GLU A 39 -20.24 11.58 8.86
C GLU A 39 -18.99 10.85 8.39
N SER A 40 -19.06 10.18 7.23
CA SER A 40 -17.90 9.52 6.63
C SER A 40 -16.80 10.50 6.21
N ILE A 41 -17.18 11.66 5.68
CA ILE A 41 -16.24 12.69 5.24
C ILE A 41 -15.49 13.31 6.44
N GLN A 42 -16.12 13.40 7.62
CA GLN A 42 -15.45 13.87 8.83
C GLN A 42 -14.28 12.97 9.24
N SER A 43 -14.35 11.67 8.93
CA SER A 43 -13.27 10.70 9.20
C SER A 43 -12.23 10.59 8.08
N CYS A 44 -12.30 11.43 7.05
CA CYS A 44 -11.33 11.39 5.96
C CYS A 44 -9.92 11.72 6.48
N VAL A 45 -8.95 10.82 6.26
CA VAL A 45 -7.56 11.00 6.70
C VAL A 45 -6.92 12.27 6.13
N PHE A 46 -7.32 12.72 4.94
CA PHE A 46 -6.87 13.98 4.33
C PHE A 46 -7.57 15.23 4.87
N ARG A 47 -8.39 15.08 5.93
CA ARG A 47 -9.01 16.14 6.73
C ARG A 47 -8.56 16.09 8.19
N VAL A 48 -8.43 14.91 8.78
CA VAL A 48 -8.07 14.76 10.21
C VAL A 48 -6.58 14.53 10.45
N GLY A 49 -5.81 14.21 9.40
CA GLY A 49 -4.39 13.90 9.50
C GLY A 49 -4.11 12.41 9.66
N TRP A 50 -2.83 12.05 9.56
CA TRP A 50 -2.34 10.69 9.74
C TRP A 50 -1.95 10.44 11.19
N LEU A 51 -2.24 9.23 11.68
CA LEU A 51 -1.80 8.73 12.98
C LEU A 51 -2.30 9.64 14.12
N GLY A 52 -1.42 10.04 15.05
CA GLY A 52 -1.76 10.96 16.13
C GLY A 52 -2.63 10.30 17.20
N GLY A 53 -3.72 10.97 17.60
CA GLY A 53 -4.59 10.50 18.69
C GLY A 53 -5.16 9.09 18.49
N LEU A 54 -5.27 8.61 17.25
CA LEU A 54 -5.66 7.23 16.96
C LEU A 54 -4.66 6.19 17.50
N GLU A 55 -3.38 6.53 17.63
CA GLU A 55 -2.40 5.64 18.27
C GLU A 55 -2.62 5.56 19.78
N SER A 56 -2.83 6.71 20.44
CA SER A 56 -3.14 6.76 21.87
C SER A 56 -4.38 5.94 22.21
N GLU A 57 -5.41 6.01 21.38
CA GLU A 57 -6.63 5.24 21.58
C GLU A 57 -6.45 3.74 21.32
N LEU A 58 -5.66 3.36 20.31
CA LEU A 58 -5.47 1.95 19.96
C LEU A 58 -4.46 1.24 20.87
N PHE A 59 -3.41 1.94 21.29
CA PHE A 59 -2.25 1.37 21.99
C PHE A 59 -2.08 1.88 23.43
N GLY A 60 -2.89 2.86 23.87
CA GLY A 60 -2.72 3.52 25.16
C GLY A 60 -1.53 4.51 25.21
N ARG A 61 -0.83 4.70 24.09
CA ARG A 61 0.31 5.61 23.95
C ARG A 61 0.54 6.01 22.49
N GLU A 62 1.28 7.09 22.28
CA GLU A 62 1.85 7.43 20.96
C GLU A 62 3.24 6.80 20.79
N ARG A 63 3.76 6.89 19.56
CA ARG A 63 5.14 6.51 19.26
C ARG A 63 6.13 7.32 20.11
N ASN A 64 7.25 6.70 20.47
CA ASN A 64 8.37 7.37 21.10
C ASN A 64 9.03 8.35 20.09
N PRO A 65 9.03 9.67 20.36
CA PRO A 65 9.55 10.67 19.44
C PRO A 65 11.07 10.57 19.21
N ASN A 66 11.78 9.90 20.12
CA ASN A 66 13.23 9.70 20.03
C ASN A 66 13.60 8.37 19.36
N SER A 67 12.62 7.54 18.99
CA SER A 67 12.85 6.22 18.37
C SER A 67 12.75 6.29 16.86
N PHE A 68 13.88 6.03 16.19
CA PHE A 68 13.95 5.87 14.75
C PHE A 68 13.17 4.65 14.24
N GLU A 69 13.12 3.57 15.02
CA GLU A 69 12.37 2.36 14.68
C GLU A 69 10.86 2.61 14.77
N GLU A 70 10.35 3.22 15.84
CA GLU A 70 8.92 3.51 15.93
C GLU A 70 8.48 4.57 14.91
N SER A 71 9.36 5.52 14.58
CA SER A 71 9.12 6.51 13.52
C SER A 71 8.91 5.87 12.14
N ARG A 72 9.47 4.68 11.89
CA ARG A 72 9.35 3.96 10.61
C ARG A 72 8.30 2.85 10.65
N PHE A 73 8.30 2.06 11.71
CA PHE A 73 7.56 0.80 11.79
C PHE A 73 6.31 0.89 12.66
N GLY A 74 6.14 2.00 13.39
CA GLY A 74 5.06 2.19 14.35
C GLY A 74 5.20 1.36 15.61
N ILE A 75 4.18 1.41 16.44
CA ILE A 75 4.10 0.62 17.66
C ILE A 75 3.83 -0.84 17.28
N THR A 76 4.68 -1.74 17.76
CA THR A 76 4.56 -3.19 17.53
C THR A 76 4.82 -3.95 18.82
N LYS A 77 4.10 -5.05 19.04
CA LYS A 77 4.36 -6.02 20.11
C LYS A 77 5.41 -7.03 19.69
N LYS A 78 5.31 -7.52 18.44
CA LYS A 78 6.24 -8.49 17.85
C LYS A 78 6.38 -8.22 16.36
N ARG A 79 7.58 -8.47 15.83
CA ARG A 79 7.85 -8.49 14.39
C ARG A 79 8.69 -9.70 14.04
N PHE A 80 8.40 -10.31 12.92
CA PHE A 80 9.11 -11.49 12.43
C PHE A 80 8.83 -11.70 10.95
N VAL A 81 9.60 -12.59 10.34
CA VAL A 81 9.38 -13.03 8.96
C VAL A 81 8.69 -14.39 9.01
N ALA A 82 7.74 -14.63 8.12
CA ALA A 82 6.99 -15.88 8.06
C ALA A 82 6.58 -16.26 6.64
N GLN A 83 6.33 -17.55 6.43
CA GLN A 83 5.74 -18.08 5.22
C GLN A 83 4.81 -19.23 5.59
N LEU A 84 3.67 -19.39 4.89
CA LEU A 84 2.87 -20.61 5.03
C LEU A 84 3.67 -21.82 4.55
N LYS A 85 3.71 -22.88 5.37
CA LYS A 85 4.30 -24.20 5.05
C LYS A 85 3.76 -24.74 3.73
N ASN A 86 2.45 -24.55 3.51
CA ASN A 86 1.75 -24.88 2.27
C ASN A 86 1.21 -23.60 1.62
N PRO A 87 1.96 -22.95 0.73
CA PRO A 87 1.53 -21.71 0.07
C PRO A 87 0.24 -21.88 -0.73
N ILE A 88 -0.67 -20.92 -0.62
CA ILE A 88 -1.91 -20.87 -1.40
C ILE A 88 -1.58 -20.58 -2.88
N PRO A 89 -2.02 -21.43 -3.83
CA PRO A 89 -1.82 -21.19 -5.25
C PRO A 89 -2.43 -19.86 -5.71
N HIS A 90 -1.63 -19.11 -6.49
CA HIS A 90 -1.98 -17.80 -7.04
C HIS A 90 -2.27 -16.69 -6.01
N ALA A 91 -1.96 -16.90 -4.73
CA ALA A 91 -1.86 -15.78 -3.80
C ALA A 91 -0.66 -14.88 -4.18
N GLN A 92 -0.68 -13.63 -3.71
CA GLN A 92 0.38 -12.65 -3.96
C GLN A 92 1.75 -13.17 -3.48
N TRP A 93 1.76 -13.71 -2.26
CA TRP A 93 2.91 -14.32 -1.61
C TRP A 93 2.54 -15.75 -1.18
N SER A 94 2.84 -16.15 0.06
CA SER A 94 2.47 -17.47 0.56
C SER A 94 0.96 -17.60 0.81
N GLY A 95 0.27 -16.49 1.12
CA GLY A 95 -1.18 -16.46 1.30
C GLY A 95 -1.68 -16.33 2.74
N ILE A 96 -0.81 -15.89 3.67
CA ILE A 96 -1.13 -15.72 5.11
C ILE A 96 -2.45 -14.98 5.32
N ILE A 97 -2.66 -13.84 4.64
CA ILE A 97 -3.89 -13.04 4.80
C ILE A 97 -5.13 -13.83 4.39
N THR A 98 -5.09 -14.44 3.20
CA THR A 98 -6.19 -15.28 2.71
C THR A 98 -6.49 -16.40 3.69
N ARG A 99 -5.46 -17.05 4.24
CA ARG A 99 -5.62 -18.16 5.19
C ARG A 99 -6.27 -17.72 6.50
N ILE A 100 -5.80 -16.61 7.10
CA ILE A 100 -6.40 -16.01 8.30
C ILE A 100 -7.89 -15.72 8.05
N CYS A 101 -8.21 -15.02 6.95
CA CYS A 101 -9.59 -14.68 6.62
C CYS A 101 -10.49 -15.93 6.44
N THR A 102 -9.99 -16.98 5.77
CA THR A 102 -10.76 -18.22 5.59
C THR A 102 -11.01 -18.92 6.92
N LYS A 103 -9.99 -19.06 7.77
CA LYS A 103 -10.10 -19.74 9.07
C LYS A 103 -11.04 -19.00 10.01
N ALA A 104 -10.95 -17.67 10.05
CA ALA A 104 -11.82 -16.83 10.88
C ALA A 104 -13.30 -16.90 10.45
N LEU A 105 -13.59 -17.04 9.15
CA LEU A 105 -14.96 -17.27 8.67
C LEU A 105 -15.42 -18.71 8.95
N GLU A 106 -14.59 -19.71 8.66
CA GLU A 106 -14.91 -21.14 8.86
C GLU A 106 -15.25 -21.46 10.31
N SER A 107 -14.55 -20.83 11.26
CA SER A 107 -14.80 -21.02 12.69
C SER A 107 -15.95 -20.17 13.23
N GLY A 108 -16.58 -19.33 12.43
CA GLY A 108 -17.62 -18.38 12.87
C GLY A 108 -17.10 -17.24 13.76
N PHE A 109 -15.77 -17.05 13.83
CA PHE A 109 -15.13 -16.00 14.63
C PHE A 109 -15.53 -14.62 14.12
N VAL A 110 -15.55 -14.45 12.79
CA VAL A 110 -16.18 -13.30 12.13
C VAL A 110 -17.33 -13.75 11.24
N GLU A 111 -18.29 -12.85 11.03
CA GLU A 111 -19.48 -13.09 10.21
C GLU A 111 -19.29 -12.58 8.77
N GLY A 112 -18.31 -11.71 8.55
CA GLY A 112 -18.00 -11.16 7.24
C GLY A 112 -16.60 -10.56 7.17
N VAL A 113 -16.00 -10.65 5.98
CA VAL A 113 -14.69 -10.08 5.68
C VAL A 113 -14.87 -8.96 4.66
N VAL A 114 -14.52 -7.73 5.03
CA VAL A 114 -14.43 -6.61 4.10
C VAL A 114 -13.12 -6.74 3.32
N ALA A 115 -13.22 -6.97 2.02
CA ALA A 115 -12.09 -7.24 1.15
C ALA A 115 -12.28 -6.64 -0.25
N VAL A 116 -11.30 -6.86 -1.13
CA VAL A 116 -11.33 -6.40 -2.51
C VAL A 116 -11.04 -7.58 -3.44
N GLN A 117 -11.97 -7.85 -4.36
CA GLN A 117 -11.83 -8.78 -5.47
C GLN A 117 -11.39 -8.04 -6.74
N ASN A 118 -11.08 -8.81 -7.77
CA ASN A 118 -10.94 -8.28 -9.12
C ASN A 118 -12.32 -8.17 -9.77
N SER A 119 -12.52 -7.17 -10.63
CA SER A 119 -13.69 -7.13 -11.51
C SER A 119 -13.66 -8.31 -12.48
N GLN A 120 -14.84 -8.70 -12.97
CA GLN A 120 -14.96 -9.74 -14.00
C GLN A 120 -14.49 -9.24 -15.37
N ASP A 121 -14.72 -7.96 -15.68
CA ASP A 121 -14.38 -7.36 -16.97
C ASP A 121 -12.89 -7.00 -17.08
N ASP A 122 -12.27 -6.64 -15.95
CA ASP A 122 -10.88 -6.25 -15.88
C ASP A 122 -10.28 -6.68 -14.54
N ILE A 123 -9.32 -7.61 -14.61
CA ILE A 123 -8.66 -8.16 -13.43
C ILE A 123 -7.88 -7.13 -12.61
N PHE A 124 -7.58 -5.98 -13.19
CA PHE A 124 -6.87 -4.89 -12.51
C PHE A 124 -7.81 -3.84 -11.93
N VAL A 125 -9.11 -3.90 -12.23
CA VAL A 125 -10.11 -3.03 -11.63
C VAL A 125 -10.57 -3.62 -10.30
N PRO A 126 -10.36 -2.92 -9.17
CA PRO A 126 -10.75 -3.43 -7.86
C PRO A 126 -12.27 -3.39 -7.68
N LYS A 127 -12.83 -4.48 -7.17
CA LYS A 127 -14.23 -4.63 -6.79
C LYS A 127 -14.35 -4.85 -5.28
N PRO A 128 -14.88 -3.90 -4.49
CA PRO A 128 -15.08 -4.13 -3.06
C PRO A 128 -16.12 -5.23 -2.83
N VAL A 129 -15.92 -6.06 -1.83
CA VAL A 129 -16.83 -7.16 -1.47
C VAL A 129 -16.93 -7.32 0.05
N LEU A 130 -18.12 -7.66 0.53
CA LEU A 130 -18.30 -8.29 1.83
C LEU A 130 -18.30 -9.81 1.62
N ALA A 131 -17.16 -10.45 1.85
CA ALA A 131 -17.05 -11.90 1.73
C ALA A 131 -17.64 -12.58 2.98
N THR A 132 -18.68 -13.39 2.79
CA THR A 132 -19.32 -14.20 3.84
C THR A 132 -19.11 -15.70 3.63
N SER A 133 -18.23 -16.07 2.71
CA SER A 133 -17.83 -17.46 2.44
C SER A 133 -16.33 -17.53 2.16
N THR A 134 -15.74 -18.69 2.38
CA THR A 134 -14.32 -18.94 2.07
C THR A 134 -14.05 -18.78 0.57
N ALA A 135 -14.98 -19.23 -0.28
CA ALA A 135 -14.90 -19.06 -1.72
C ALA A 135 -14.80 -17.57 -2.12
N ASP A 136 -15.54 -16.69 -1.46
CA ASP A 136 -15.47 -15.25 -1.72
C ASP A 136 -14.15 -14.63 -1.25
N VAL A 137 -13.60 -15.11 -0.13
CA VAL A 137 -12.25 -14.74 0.32
C VAL A 137 -11.18 -15.20 -0.68
N PHE A 138 -11.29 -16.42 -1.22
CA PHE A 138 -10.34 -16.92 -2.21
C PHE A 138 -10.35 -16.12 -3.51
N LYS A 139 -11.51 -15.62 -3.95
CA LYS A 139 -11.61 -14.68 -5.08
C LYS A 139 -10.91 -13.34 -4.79
N ALA A 140 -10.78 -12.97 -3.52
CA ALA A 140 -10.12 -11.75 -3.07
C ALA A 140 -8.61 -11.91 -2.84
N LYS A 141 -8.00 -13.08 -3.09
CA LYS A 141 -6.54 -13.27 -2.98
C LYS A 141 -5.78 -12.45 -4.03
N GLY A 142 -4.50 -12.18 -3.77
CA GLY A 142 -3.65 -11.44 -4.71
C GLY A 142 -3.73 -9.92 -4.57
N ASN A 143 -2.75 -9.23 -5.15
CA ASN A 143 -2.66 -7.76 -5.15
C ASN A 143 -3.73 -7.13 -6.05
N LYS A 144 -4.30 -5.99 -5.62
CA LYS A 144 -5.17 -5.12 -6.44
C LYS A 144 -4.45 -3.78 -6.58
N PRO A 145 -3.61 -3.61 -7.61
CA PRO A 145 -2.60 -2.56 -7.64
C PRO A 145 -3.14 -1.24 -8.19
N ALA A 146 -4.33 -0.85 -7.72
CA ALA A 146 -5.00 0.41 -8.00
C ALA A 146 -5.77 0.88 -6.75
N LEU A 147 -6.15 2.16 -6.68
CA LEU A 147 -7.00 2.67 -5.61
C LEU A 147 -8.31 1.89 -5.56
N ALA A 148 -8.69 1.42 -4.37
CA ALA A 148 -9.80 0.49 -4.18
C ALA A 148 -10.77 0.97 -3.07
N PRO A 149 -12.09 1.01 -3.32
CA PRO A 149 -13.08 1.45 -2.34
C PRO A 149 -13.45 0.37 -1.33
N ALA A 150 -12.46 -0.20 -0.63
CA ALA A 150 -12.64 -1.34 0.26
C ALA A 150 -13.72 -1.11 1.34
N LEU A 151 -13.80 0.11 1.92
CA LEU A 151 -14.76 0.41 2.98
C LEU A 151 -16.20 0.55 2.48
N LEU A 152 -16.44 0.55 1.17
CA LEU A 152 -17.80 0.57 0.60
C LEU A 152 -18.63 -0.63 1.06
N SER A 153 -18.00 -1.79 1.24
CA SER A 153 -18.67 -3.02 1.66
C SER A 153 -19.14 -3.02 3.11
N LEU A 154 -18.78 -2.00 3.91
CA LEU A 154 -19.37 -1.81 5.23
C LEU A 154 -20.86 -1.45 5.15
N GLY A 155 -21.34 -0.89 4.03
CA GLY A 155 -22.77 -0.66 3.81
C GLY A 155 -23.57 -1.96 3.76
N GLU A 156 -23.05 -2.97 3.04
CA GLU A 156 -23.66 -4.30 3.01
C GLU A 156 -23.61 -4.98 4.38
N ALA A 157 -22.52 -4.80 5.13
CA ALA A 157 -22.40 -5.35 6.49
C ALA A 157 -23.47 -4.76 7.43
N TYR A 158 -23.71 -3.44 7.32
CA TYR A 158 -24.77 -2.75 8.04
C TYR A 158 -26.15 -3.29 7.69
N GLU A 159 -26.46 -3.45 6.40
CA GLU A 159 -27.76 -3.97 5.94
C GLU A 159 -28.02 -5.39 6.46
N LYS A 160 -26.97 -6.22 6.49
CA LYS A 160 -27.00 -7.58 7.07
C LYS A 160 -26.91 -7.60 8.59
N LYS A 161 -26.73 -6.44 9.24
CA LYS A 161 -26.61 -6.28 10.70
C LYS A 161 -25.48 -7.12 11.32
N LEU A 162 -24.39 -7.35 10.58
CA LEU A 162 -23.25 -8.12 11.07
C LEU A 162 -22.59 -7.38 12.24
N LYS A 163 -22.07 -8.12 13.22
CA LYS A 163 -21.47 -7.57 14.44
C LYS A 163 -20.01 -7.98 14.64
N ARG A 164 -19.53 -9.06 14.03
CA ARG A 164 -18.10 -9.43 14.03
C ARG A 164 -17.53 -9.36 12.62
N LEU A 165 -16.67 -8.39 12.38
CA LEU A 165 -16.12 -8.08 11.05
C LEU A 165 -14.60 -8.16 11.04
N LEU A 166 -14.04 -8.73 9.98
CA LEU A 166 -12.62 -8.62 9.67
C LEU A 166 -12.44 -7.69 8.46
N VAL A 167 -11.67 -6.62 8.63
CA VAL A 167 -11.38 -5.67 7.55
C VAL A 167 -9.96 -5.86 7.03
N VAL A 168 -9.84 -6.20 5.75
CA VAL A 168 -8.56 -6.24 5.04
C VAL A 168 -8.38 -4.93 4.28
N GLY A 169 -7.35 -4.16 4.60
CA GLY A 169 -7.23 -2.81 4.04
C GLY A 169 -5.82 -2.23 4.06
N ALA A 170 -5.64 -1.24 3.18
CA ALA A 170 -4.47 -0.37 3.13
C ALA A 170 -4.51 0.66 4.28
N PRO A 171 -3.39 1.36 4.56
CA PRO A 171 -3.27 2.31 5.67
C PRO A 171 -4.35 3.39 5.69
N CYS A 172 -4.69 3.96 4.53
CA CYS A 172 -5.73 4.98 4.41
C CYS A 172 -7.12 4.43 4.79
N HIS A 173 -7.43 3.16 4.48
CA HIS A 173 -8.67 2.52 4.88
C HIS A 173 -8.74 2.37 6.39
N VAL A 174 -7.63 1.92 7.01
CA VAL A 174 -7.58 1.66 8.44
C VAL A 174 -7.70 2.96 9.24
N HIS A 175 -7.00 4.03 8.85
CA HIS A 175 -7.14 5.33 9.50
C HIS A 175 -8.59 5.83 9.51
N ILE A 176 -9.22 5.81 8.34
CA ILE A 176 -10.59 6.27 8.15
C ILE A 176 -11.56 5.39 8.95
N LEU A 177 -11.37 4.07 8.94
CA LEU A 177 -12.17 3.13 9.71
C LEU A 177 -12.05 3.40 11.22
N ARG A 178 -10.83 3.51 11.76
CA ARG A 178 -10.61 3.71 13.21
C ARG A 178 -11.24 5.02 13.71
N ASP A 179 -11.13 6.11 12.94
CA ASP A 179 -11.85 7.35 13.31
C ASP A 179 -13.37 7.18 13.18
N PHE A 180 -13.84 6.57 12.09
CA PHE A 180 -15.27 6.47 11.79
C PHE A 180 -16.04 5.58 12.79
N VAL A 181 -15.40 4.57 13.37
CA VAL A 181 -16.00 3.73 14.44
C VAL A 181 -16.54 4.58 15.59
N LYS A 182 -15.90 5.72 15.91
CA LYS A 182 -16.35 6.62 16.98
C LYS A 182 -17.67 7.33 16.66
N ARG A 183 -17.93 7.53 15.36
CA ARG A 183 -19.04 8.32 14.82
C ARG A 183 -20.21 7.45 14.35
N SER A 184 -19.97 6.16 14.14
CA SER A 184 -20.98 5.21 13.67
C SER A 184 -21.52 4.39 14.83
N PRO A 185 -22.79 4.58 15.25
CA PRO A 185 -23.40 3.76 16.30
C PRO A 185 -23.33 2.26 15.97
N TYR A 186 -23.56 1.92 14.71
CA TYR A 186 -23.49 0.53 14.24
C TYR A 186 -22.11 -0.09 14.43
N LEU A 187 -21.05 0.61 14.01
CA LEU A 187 -19.68 0.10 14.09
C LEU A 187 -19.11 0.19 15.51
N LYS A 188 -19.57 1.13 16.33
CA LYS A 188 -19.21 1.22 17.75
C LYS A 188 -19.65 -0.01 18.53
N ASP A 189 -20.81 -0.56 18.18
CA ASP A 189 -21.36 -1.79 18.76
C ASP A 189 -20.90 -3.06 18.02
N ALA A 190 -19.99 -2.94 17.06
CA ALA A 190 -19.44 -4.07 16.31
C ALA A 190 -18.02 -4.37 16.78
N GLU A 191 -17.69 -5.65 16.80
CA GLU A 191 -16.33 -6.13 17.00
C GLU A 191 -15.60 -6.15 15.66
N ILE A 192 -14.64 -5.24 15.52
CA ILE A 192 -13.88 -5.05 14.29
C ILE A 192 -12.44 -5.49 14.52
N TYR A 193 -12.00 -6.42 13.67
CA TYR A 193 -10.62 -6.87 13.53
C TYR A 193 -10.03 -6.27 12.24
N VAL A 194 -8.76 -5.88 12.26
CA VAL A 194 -8.11 -5.20 11.14
C VAL A 194 -6.82 -5.92 10.73
N LEU A 195 -6.86 -6.53 9.55
CA LEU A 195 -5.70 -7.15 8.91
C LEU A 195 -5.12 -6.21 7.85
N GLY A 196 -4.01 -5.56 8.19
CA GLY A 196 -3.38 -4.54 7.38
C GLY A 196 -2.45 -5.11 6.30
N ILE A 197 -2.43 -4.45 5.14
CA ILE A 197 -1.34 -4.59 4.16
C ILE A 197 -0.49 -3.32 4.15
N PRO A 198 0.85 -3.43 4.01
CA PRO A 198 1.66 -2.28 3.65
C PRO A 198 1.26 -1.75 2.28
N CYS A 199 1.29 -0.45 2.08
CA CYS A 199 0.90 0.16 0.82
C CYS A 199 1.62 1.48 0.56
N THR A 200 2.09 1.65 -0.67
CA THR A 200 2.58 2.93 -1.20
C THR A 200 2.26 3.01 -2.69
N ASP A 201 2.45 4.18 -3.30
CA ASP A 201 2.54 4.37 -4.76
C ASP A 201 1.37 3.80 -5.57
N ASN A 202 0.17 3.84 -5.00
CA ASN A 202 -1.01 3.36 -5.67
C ASN A 202 -1.47 4.35 -6.76
N VAL A 203 -2.12 3.83 -7.78
CA VAL A 203 -2.52 4.57 -8.99
C VAL A 203 -4.03 4.52 -9.16
N LYS A 204 -4.58 5.43 -9.96
CA LYS A 204 -5.98 5.32 -10.35
C LYS A 204 -6.17 4.12 -11.29
N PRO A 205 -7.26 3.35 -11.17
CA PRO A 205 -7.50 2.18 -12.03
C PRO A 205 -7.33 2.47 -13.53
N GLU A 206 -7.83 3.61 -14.00
CA GLU A 206 -7.75 4.03 -15.40
C GLU A 206 -6.30 4.30 -15.89
N LYS A 207 -5.35 4.58 -14.99
CA LYS A 207 -3.94 4.79 -15.34
C LYS A 207 -3.11 3.52 -15.35
N LEU A 208 -3.60 2.46 -14.72
CA LEU A 208 -2.79 1.26 -14.50
C LEU A 208 -2.42 0.57 -15.82
N ARG A 209 -3.35 0.47 -16.77
CA ARG A 209 -3.07 -0.11 -18.10
C ARG A 209 -2.00 0.67 -18.85
N TRP A 210 -2.09 2.00 -18.84
CA TRP A 210 -1.09 2.90 -19.41
C TRP A 210 0.32 2.69 -18.81
N ILE A 211 0.41 2.40 -17.50
CA ILE A 211 1.67 2.09 -16.83
C ILE A 211 2.20 0.74 -17.32
N LEU A 212 1.37 -0.32 -17.28
CA LEU A 212 1.79 -1.67 -17.63
C LEU A 212 2.26 -1.78 -19.09
N GLU A 213 1.59 -1.10 -20.01
CA GLU A 213 1.98 -0.96 -21.43
C GLU A 213 3.40 -0.42 -21.62
N ARG A 214 3.84 0.47 -20.73
CA ARG A 214 5.19 1.08 -20.78
C ARG A 214 6.24 0.18 -20.16
N ILE A 215 5.86 -0.61 -19.16
CA ILE A 215 6.79 -1.52 -18.49
C ILE A 215 7.05 -2.77 -19.34
N SER A 216 6.02 -3.34 -19.97
CA SER A 216 6.09 -4.62 -20.69
C SER A 216 5.49 -4.54 -22.09
N SER A 217 6.20 -5.09 -23.08
CA SER A 217 5.64 -5.29 -24.43
C SER A 217 4.58 -6.40 -24.48
N SER A 218 4.49 -7.25 -23.45
CA SER A 218 3.52 -8.34 -23.34
C SER A 218 2.41 -8.02 -22.32
N HIS A 219 2.10 -6.74 -22.12
CA HIS A 219 1.22 -6.26 -21.06
C HIS A 219 -0.19 -6.88 -21.07
N GLN A 220 -0.70 -7.34 -22.23
CA GLN A 220 -2.05 -7.89 -22.36
C GLN A 220 -2.26 -9.19 -21.58
N THR A 221 -1.19 -9.94 -21.32
CA THR A 221 -1.24 -11.24 -20.63
C THR A 221 -0.89 -11.15 -19.15
N LEU A 222 -0.61 -9.94 -18.64
CA LEU A 222 -0.25 -9.73 -17.25
C LEU A 222 -1.43 -10.03 -16.33
N CYS A 223 -1.19 -10.85 -15.32
CA CYS A 223 -2.18 -11.17 -14.28
C CYS A 223 -1.76 -10.70 -12.89
N HIS A 224 -0.51 -10.29 -12.70
CA HIS A 224 0.00 -9.77 -11.44
C HIS A 224 1.31 -9.01 -11.66
N TYR A 225 1.59 -8.01 -10.83
CA TYR A 225 2.91 -7.39 -10.75
C TYR A 225 3.26 -6.98 -9.32
N GLU A 226 4.57 -6.88 -9.04
CA GLU A 226 5.09 -6.42 -7.75
C GLU A 226 6.44 -5.74 -7.93
N PHE A 227 6.70 -4.70 -7.13
CA PHE A 227 8.01 -4.06 -7.02
C PHE A 227 8.82 -4.80 -5.95
N MET A 228 9.75 -5.67 -6.36
CA MET A 228 10.42 -6.62 -5.47
C MET A 228 11.70 -6.08 -4.82
N GLN A 229 12.13 -6.70 -3.72
CA GLN A 229 13.32 -6.28 -2.97
C GLN A 229 14.64 -6.55 -3.73
N ASP A 230 14.60 -7.26 -4.86
CA ASP A 230 15.72 -7.43 -5.78
C ASP A 230 15.81 -6.31 -6.84
N PHE A 231 15.24 -5.14 -6.57
CA PHE A 231 15.29 -3.95 -7.43
C PHE A 231 14.71 -4.16 -8.84
N GLN A 232 13.74 -5.07 -8.97
CA GLN A 232 13.04 -5.38 -10.21
C GLN A 232 11.53 -5.37 -9.99
N VAL A 233 10.80 -4.93 -11.01
CA VAL A 233 9.37 -5.21 -11.15
C VAL A 233 9.24 -6.64 -11.66
N HIS A 234 8.57 -7.50 -10.90
CA HIS A 234 8.23 -8.85 -11.34
C HIS A 234 6.83 -8.81 -11.92
N LEU A 235 6.70 -9.27 -13.15
CA LEU A 235 5.50 -9.25 -13.97
C LEU A 235 5.10 -10.69 -14.27
N LYS A 236 3.98 -11.13 -13.71
CA LYS A 236 3.48 -12.49 -13.92
C LYS A 236 2.44 -12.50 -15.03
N HIS A 237 2.62 -13.42 -15.97
CA HIS A 237 1.69 -13.67 -17.06
C HIS A 237 0.74 -14.82 -16.72
N ASP A 238 -0.42 -14.86 -17.39
CA ASP A 238 -1.43 -15.91 -17.29
C ASP A 238 -0.89 -17.35 -17.48
N ASN A 239 0.09 -17.52 -18.37
CA ASN A 239 0.78 -18.78 -18.64
C ASN A 239 1.84 -19.15 -17.57
N GLY A 240 1.98 -18.35 -16.52
CA GLY A 240 2.93 -18.56 -15.42
C GLY A 240 4.33 -18.00 -15.65
N ARG A 241 4.65 -17.47 -16.84
CA ARG A 241 5.92 -16.79 -17.11
C ARG A 241 6.10 -15.59 -16.17
N ILE A 242 7.32 -15.41 -15.67
CA ILE A 242 7.71 -14.22 -14.91
C ILE A 242 8.67 -13.39 -15.75
N GLU A 243 8.22 -12.22 -16.20
CA GLU A 243 9.07 -11.18 -16.76
C GLU A 243 9.64 -10.33 -15.61
N LYS A 244 10.93 -9.98 -15.67
CA LYS A 244 11.58 -9.12 -14.67
C LYS A 244 12.18 -7.89 -15.32
N VAL A 245 11.78 -6.72 -14.83
CA VAL A 245 12.22 -5.42 -15.35
C VAL A 245 12.94 -4.63 -14.24
N PRO A 246 14.24 -4.32 -14.37
CA PRO A 246 14.97 -3.51 -13.40
C PRO A 246 14.36 -2.11 -13.22
N TYR A 247 14.32 -1.61 -11.98
CA TYR A 247 13.80 -0.26 -11.66
C TYR A 247 14.48 0.84 -12.47
N PHE A 248 15.81 0.77 -12.58
CA PHE A 248 16.62 1.74 -13.30
C PHE A 248 16.35 1.77 -14.81
N SER A 249 15.75 0.69 -15.32
CA SER A 249 15.36 0.54 -16.72
C SER A 249 13.89 0.89 -16.96
N LEU A 250 13.12 1.33 -15.96
CA LEU A 250 11.75 1.77 -16.18
C LEU A 250 11.73 3.03 -17.06
N PRO A 251 10.71 3.19 -17.94
CA PRO A 251 10.56 4.40 -18.74
C PRO A 251 10.48 5.65 -17.88
N GLN A 252 11.15 6.72 -18.31
CA GLN A 252 11.31 7.92 -17.50
C GLN A 252 9.98 8.65 -17.26
N GLU A 253 9.01 8.52 -18.16
CA GLU A 253 7.65 9.03 -17.98
C GLU A 253 6.93 8.43 -16.76
N LEU A 254 7.33 7.23 -16.30
CA LEU A 254 6.74 6.62 -15.09
C LEU A 254 7.22 7.29 -13.79
N SER A 255 8.25 8.13 -13.84
CA SER A 255 8.76 8.87 -12.67
C SER A 255 8.10 10.24 -12.48
N GLN A 256 7.06 10.56 -13.26
CA GLN A 256 6.41 11.87 -13.22
C GLN A 256 5.44 12.02 -12.03
N ILE A 257 5.29 13.26 -11.57
CA ILE A 257 4.49 13.69 -10.40
C ILE A 257 3.00 13.30 -10.52
N GLY A 258 2.51 13.02 -11.73
CA GLY A 258 1.12 12.64 -11.99
C GLY A 258 0.87 11.14 -12.17
N VAL A 259 1.87 10.27 -12.05
CA VAL A 259 1.67 8.81 -12.23
C VAL A 259 0.94 8.22 -11.03
N PHE A 260 1.46 8.47 -9.83
CA PHE A 260 0.84 8.05 -8.58
C PHE A 260 -0.31 8.96 -8.18
N ALA A 261 -1.29 8.41 -7.47
CA ALA A 261 -2.40 9.21 -6.98
C ALA A 261 -1.89 10.27 -5.97
N PRO A 262 -2.38 11.53 -6.03
CA PRO A 262 -2.00 12.56 -5.07
C PRO A 262 -2.19 12.15 -3.60
N SER A 263 -3.21 11.33 -3.33
CA SER A 263 -3.45 10.73 -2.01
C SER A 263 -2.30 9.84 -1.54
N CYS A 264 -1.68 9.07 -2.43
CA CYS A 264 -0.54 8.20 -2.12
C CYS A 264 0.75 9.00 -1.96
N MET A 265 0.91 10.06 -2.75
CA MET A 265 1.98 11.05 -2.60
C MET A 265 1.82 11.91 -1.33
N SER A 266 0.69 11.80 -0.64
CA SER A 266 0.39 12.47 0.64
C SER A 266 0.15 11.48 1.79
N CYS A 267 0.63 10.25 1.65
CA CYS A 267 0.52 9.18 2.66
C CYS A 267 1.76 9.10 3.54
N PHE A 268 1.58 8.94 4.86
CA PHE A 268 2.69 8.86 5.83
C PHE A 268 2.64 7.60 6.69
N ASP A 269 1.99 6.53 6.22
CA ASP A 269 1.90 5.27 6.98
C ASP A 269 2.07 4.04 6.08
N TYR A 270 3.27 3.82 5.55
CA TYR A 270 3.53 2.70 4.63
C TYR A 270 3.20 1.35 5.28
N VAL A 271 3.57 1.13 6.55
CA VAL A 271 3.46 -0.17 7.24
C VAL A 271 2.12 -0.41 7.95
N ASN A 272 1.11 0.43 7.69
CA ASN A 272 -0.24 0.28 8.22
C ASN A 272 -0.28 0.18 9.75
N SER A 273 0.19 1.24 10.40
CA SER A 273 0.50 1.27 11.83
C SER A 273 -0.70 1.20 12.76
N LEU A 274 -1.92 1.38 12.25
CA LEU A 274 -3.17 1.30 13.03
C LEU A 274 -3.95 -0.01 12.84
N SER A 275 -3.37 -0.98 12.12
CA SER A 275 -3.94 -2.32 12.00
C SER A 275 -3.70 -3.16 13.26
N ASP A 276 -4.43 -4.26 13.42
CA ASP A 276 -4.18 -5.21 14.52
C ASP A 276 -2.99 -6.12 14.19
N LEU A 277 -2.92 -6.56 12.93
CA LEU A 277 -1.84 -7.35 12.35
C LEU A 277 -1.53 -6.82 10.94
N THR A 278 -0.29 -6.44 10.67
CA THR A 278 0.16 -6.11 9.30
C THR A 278 0.90 -7.31 8.70
N VAL A 279 0.58 -7.68 7.46
CA VAL A 279 1.35 -8.68 6.69
C VAL A 279 1.75 -8.11 5.33
N GLY A 280 3.04 -8.08 5.05
CA GLY A 280 3.59 -7.65 3.75
C GLY A 280 4.87 -8.38 3.42
N TYR A 281 5.75 -7.81 2.60
CA TYR A 281 7.04 -8.43 2.23
C TYR A 281 8.24 -7.58 2.58
N LEU A 282 8.03 -6.31 2.90
CA LEU A 282 9.05 -5.29 2.81
C LEU A 282 10.28 -5.55 3.71
N GLY A 283 10.03 -5.92 4.96
CA GLY A 283 11.09 -6.26 5.92
C GLY A 283 11.62 -7.69 5.80
N ALA A 284 11.05 -8.51 4.91
CA ALA A 284 11.54 -9.85 4.66
C ALA A 284 12.64 -9.82 3.59
N PRO A 285 13.82 -10.43 3.85
CA PRO A 285 14.83 -10.61 2.82
C PRO A 285 14.26 -11.35 1.61
N PHE A 286 14.60 -10.86 0.41
CA PHE A 286 14.20 -11.53 -0.82
C PHE A 286 14.99 -12.82 -1.01
N MET A 287 14.25 -13.92 -1.16
CA MET A 287 14.76 -15.26 -1.39
C MET A 287 14.06 -15.81 -2.65
N PRO A 288 14.78 -16.08 -3.77
CA PRO A 288 14.14 -16.33 -5.07
C PRO A 288 13.08 -17.44 -5.12
N ASN A 289 13.20 -18.45 -4.25
CA ASN A 289 12.33 -19.63 -4.22
C ASN A 289 11.43 -19.67 -2.99
N GLU A 290 11.42 -18.60 -2.19
CA GLU A 290 10.61 -18.51 -0.98
C GLU A 290 9.64 -17.35 -1.10
N LYS A 291 8.54 -17.44 -0.36
CA LYS A 291 7.49 -16.42 -0.31
C LYS A 291 7.40 -15.84 1.09
N ARG A 292 8.56 -15.51 1.65
CA ARG A 292 8.69 -14.89 2.96
C ARG A 292 7.95 -13.56 3.00
N GLN A 293 7.19 -13.38 4.06
CA GLN A 293 6.38 -12.21 4.35
C GLN A 293 6.81 -11.65 5.70
N TRP A 294 6.79 -10.34 5.84
CA TRP A 294 7.05 -9.63 7.08
C TRP A 294 5.74 -9.41 7.83
N VAL A 295 5.70 -9.84 9.09
CA VAL A 295 4.53 -9.80 9.96
C VAL A 295 4.81 -8.83 11.10
N LEU A 296 3.91 -7.85 11.29
CA LEU A 296 3.96 -6.89 12.40
C LEU A 296 2.69 -7.06 13.23
N LEU A 297 2.85 -7.63 14.42
CA LEU A 297 1.79 -7.79 15.41
C LEU A 297 1.70 -6.53 16.27
N ARG A 298 0.50 -5.93 16.39
CA ARG A 298 0.32 -4.63 17.03
C ARG A 298 -0.63 -4.63 18.24
N THR A 299 -1.70 -5.42 18.19
CA THR A 299 -2.74 -5.44 19.25
C THR A 299 -3.07 -6.88 19.67
N GLU A 300 -3.81 -7.03 20.78
CA GLU A 300 -4.32 -8.34 21.22
C GLU A 300 -5.22 -8.99 20.16
N LYS A 301 -6.06 -8.19 19.49
CA LYS A 301 -6.85 -8.64 18.34
C LYS A 301 -5.97 -9.21 17.23
N GLY A 302 -4.77 -8.67 17.05
CA GLY A 302 -3.79 -9.17 16.10
C GLY A 302 -3.24 -10.55 16.51
N GLU A 303 -3.11 -10.81 17.81
CA GLU A 303 -2.70 -12.11 18.34
C GLU A 303 -3.78 -13.16 18.09
N GLU A 304 -5.05 -12.81 18.32
CA GLU A 304 -6.20 -13.66 17.98
C GLU A 304 -6.21 -14.02 16.50
N LEU A 305 -5.96 -13.04 15.61
CA LEU A 305 -5.87 -13.30 14.16
C LEU A 305 -4.68 -14.20 13.79
N LEU A 306 -3.53 -14.00 14.43
CA LEU A 306 -2.31 -14.76 14.13
C LEU A 306 -2.43 -16.24 14.55
N LYS A 307 -3.12 -16.52 15.66
CA LYS A 307 -3.36 -17.88 16.18
C LYS A 307 -4.01 -18.81 15.17
N PHE A 308 -4.81 -18.29 14.22
CA PHE A 308 -5.44 -19.11 13.17
C PHE A 308 -4.46 -19.82 12.23
N VAL A 309 -3.21 -19.35 12.18
CA VAL A 309 -2.21 -19.82 11.21
C VAL A 309 -0.86 -20.12 11.85
N GLU A 310 -0.66 -19.89 13.15
CA GLU A 310 0.65 -19.98 13.80
C GLU A 310 1.32 -21.34 13.62
N ASP A 311 0.56 -22.43 13.70
CA ASP A 311 1.02 -23.80 13.46
C ASP A 311 1.27 -24.13 11.97
N GLU A 312 0.70 -23.33 11.06
CA GLU A 312 0.85 -23.43 9.60
C GLU A 312 2.00 -22.55 9.06
N LEU A 313 2.69 -21.79 9.91
CA LEU A 313 3.79 -20.91 9.52
C LEU A 313 5.17 -21.53 9.77
N ASP A 314 6.07 -21.33 8.81
CA ASP A 314 7.51 -21.33 9.07
C ASP A 314 7.91 -19.89 9.43
N THR A 315 8.55 -19.72 10.59
CA THR A 315 8.93 -18.39 11.13
C THR A 315 10.44 -18.21 11.16
N TYR A 316 10.88 -17.00 10.87
CA TYR A 316 12.28 -16.59 10.79
C TYR A 316 12.47 -15.27 11.54
N PRO A 317 13.66 -15.03 12.14
CA PRO A 317 13.98 -13.74 12.70
C PRO A 317 14.01 -12.65 11.61
N GLU A 318 13.87 -11.39 12.02
CA GLU A 318 14.18 -10.27 11.15
C GLU A 318 15.69 -10.25 10.86
N GLU A 319 16.05 -9.98 9.61
CA GLU A 319 17.45 -9.82 9.18
C GLU A 319 17.68 -8.40 8.70
N THR A 320 18.89 -7.89 8.88
CA THR A 320 19.29 -6.55 8.43
C THR A 320 20.73 -6.59 7.94
N SER A 321 20.98 -6.08 6.74
CA SER A 321 22.33 -5.99 6.18
C SER A 321 22.41 -4.94 5.09
N GLY A 322 23.61 -4.38 4.89
CA GLY A 322 23.84 -3.28 3.97
C GLY A 322 23.63 -1.93 4.66
N ASP A 323 23.79 -0.86 3.88
CA ASP A 323 23.54 0.52 4.31
C ASP A 323 22.85 1.24 3.14
N ALA A 324 21.68 1.79 3.41
CA ALA A 324 20.88 2.49 2.42
C ALA A 324 20.96 4.02 2.53
N ARG A 325 21.67 4.57 3.52
CA ARG A 325 21.55 5.99 3.89
C ARG A 325 21.85 6.93 2.74
N GLU A 326 22.99 6.75 2.09
CA GLU A 326 23.39 7.57 0.93
C GLU A 326 22.46 7.36 -0.27
N ALA A 327 21.95 6.15 -0.45
CA ALA A 327 20.99 5.85 -1.51
C ALA A 327 19.65 6.58 -1.27
N VAL A 328 19.17 6.65 -0.02
CA VAL A 328 17.98 7.45 0.32
C VAL A 328 18.25 8.91 0.00
N LYS A 329 19.35 9.48 0.51
CA LYS A 329 19.69 10.89 0.32
C LYS A 329 19.73 11.28 -1.15
N MET A 330 20.49 10.55 -1.96
CA MET A 330 20.60 10.81 -3.40
C MET A 330 19.26 10.69 -4.13
N ASN A 331 18.45 9.67 -3.83
CA ASN A 331 17.16 9.50 -4.47
C ASN A 331 16.16 10.60 -4.06
N VAL A 332 16.16 10.99 -2.79
CA VAL A 332 15.31 12.07 -2.28
C VAL A 332 15.70 13.41 -2.88
N GLU A 333 16.98 13.78 -2.89
CA GLU A 333 17.46 15.02 -3.51
C GLU A 333 17.03 15.13 -4.98
N ARG A 334 17.29 14.07 -5.76
CA ARG A 334 16.86 13.99 -7.16
C ARG A 334 15.36 14.15 -7.32
N THR A 335 14.57 13.49 -6.46
CA THR A 335 13.11 13.58 -6.54
C THR A 335 12.60 14.96 -6.10
N ILE A 336 13.21 15.61 -5.11
CA ILE A 336 12.88 16.98 -4.71
C ILE A 336 13.14 17.96 -5.86
N GLU A 337 14.27 17.83 -6.55
CA GLU A 337 14.57 18.64 -7.74
C GLU A 337 13.49 18.45 -8.82
N GLN A 338 13.10 17.20 -9.09
CA GLN A 338 12.00 16.91 -10.03
C GLN A 338 10.68 17.52 -9.58
N LEU A 339 10.34 17.42 -8.29
CA LEU A 339 9.12 18.03 -7.72
C LEU A 339 9.11 19.55 -7.89
N LYS A 340 10.25 20.22 -7.67
CA LYS A 340 10.41 21.67 -7.86
C LYS A 340 10.26 22.10 -9.33
N LEU A 341 10.69 21.26 -10.27
CA LEU A 341 10.50 21.51 -11.70
C LEU A 341 9.02 21.33 -12.13
N GLY A 342 8.22 20.58 -11.36
CA GLY A 342 6.81 20.35 -11.65
C GLY A 342 6.60 19.67 -13.01
N ASN A 343 5.52 20.04 -13.71
CA ASN A 343 5.22 19.55 -15.06
C ASN A 343 6.15 20.11 -16.16
N LYS A 344 7.12 20.98 -15.80
CA LYS A 344 8.08 21.53 -16.76
C LYS A 344 9.27 20.61 -17.03
N ALA A 345 9.42 19.53 -16.27
CA ALA A 345 10.41 18.51 -16.56
C ALA A 345 10.07 17.85 -17.91
N PRO A 346 10.96 17.86 -18.92
CA PRO A 346 10.68 17.20 -20.18
C PRO A 346 10.47 15.71 -19.93
N ALA A 347 9.30 15.22 -20.33
CA ALA A 347 9.02 13.80 -20.42
C ALA A 347 9.91 13.21 -21.51
N LYS A 348 11.15 12.85 -21.17
CA LYS A 348 11.92 11.99 -22.08
C LYS A 348 11.18 10.67 -22.13
N THR A 349 10.70 10.31 -23.31
CA THR A 349 9.99 9.06 -23.53
C THR A 349 11.00 7.91 -23.57
N GLY A 350 10.67 6.81 -22.92
CA GLY A 350 11.44 5.58 -22.99
C GLY A 350 12.51 5.40 -21.90
N ARG A 351 13.31 4.35 -22.07
CA ARG A 351 14.23 3.84 -21.04
C ARG A 351 15.58 4.54 -21.15
N ARG A 352 16.00 5.22 -20.08
CA ARG A 352 17.36 5.81 -20.02
C ARG A 352 18.44 4.74 -19.95
N ILE A 353 18.18 3.65 -19.23
CA ILE A 353 19.12 2.55 -19.04
C ILE A 353 18.57 1.30 -19.75
N PRO A 354 19.28 0.75 -20.75
CA PRO A 354 18.88 -0.49 -21.42
C PRO A 354 18.70 -1.64 -20.42
N ILE A 355 17.76 -2.55 -20.69
CA ILE A 355 17.40 -3.66 -19.77
C ILE A 355 18.61 -4.51 -19.38
N TRP A 356 19.52 -4.80 -20.32
CA TRP A 356 20.70 -5.62 -20.04
C TRP A 356 21.67 -4.93 -19.06
N VAL A 357 21.84 -3.61 -19.17
CA VAL A 357 22.62 -2.81 -18.20
C VAL A 357 21.91 -2.78 -16.85
N GLY A 358 20.59 -2.59 -16.85
CA GLY A 358 19.78 -2.62 -15.64
C GLY A 358 19.92 -3.95 -14.89
N LYS A 359 19.91 -5.07 -15.62
CA LYS A 359 20.10 -6.42 -15.03
C LYS A 359 21.47 -6.58 -14.39
N LEU A 360 22.53 -6.00 -14.99
CA LEU A 360 23.87 -6.01 -14.39
C LEU A 360 23.91 -5.19 -13.09
N ILE A 361 23.32 -3.98 -13.08
CA ILE A 361 23.20 -3.13 -11.89
C ILE A 361 22.45 -3.89 -10.79
N THR A 362 21.29 -4.45 -11.13
CA THR A 362 20.49 -5.24 -10.20
C THR A 362 21.27 -6.43 -9.63
N TYR A 363 22.02 -7.17 -10.46
CA TYR A 363 22.82 -8.29 -9.98
C TYR A 363 23.85 -7.83 -8.92
N MET A 364 24.51 -6.69 -9.15
CA MET A 364 25.42 -6.11 -8.15
C MET A 364 24.69 -5.69 -6.87
N MET A 365 23.53 -5.04 -7.01
CA MET A 365 22.72 -4.59 -5.86
C MET A 365 22.11 -5.76 -5.08
N SER A 366 21.75 -6.87 -5.72
CA SER A 366 21.24 -8.06 -5.02
C SER A 366 22.27 -8.67 -4.06
N LYS A 367 23.57 -8.45 -4.33
CA LYS A 367 24.67 -8.94 -3.49
C LYS A 367 25.04 -7.96 -2.38
N LYS A 368 25.16 -6.66 -2.69
CA LYS A 368 25.73 -5.63 -1.81
C LYS A 368 24.71 -4.61 -1.28
N GLY A 369 23.52 -4.57 -1.87
CA GLY A 369 22.47 -3.63 -1.51
C GLY A 369 21.79 -3.97 -0.18
N PRO A 370 20.92 -3.08 0.30
CA PRO A 370 20.22 -3.27 1.56
C PRO A 370 19.27 -4.47 1.50
N LYS A 371 19.20 -5.23 2.61
CA LYS A 371 18.34 -6.42 2.74
C LYS A 371 17.54 -6.40 4.04
N GLY A 372 16.39 -7.08 4.00
CA GLY A 372 15.48 -7.21 5.14
C GLY A 372 15.08 -5.84 5.69
N LEU A 373 15.29 -5.60 6.98
CA LEU A 373 14.94 -4.33 7.60
C LEU A 373 15.64 -3.12 6.99
N GLU A 374 16.85 -3.28 6.46
CA GLU A 374 17.55 -2.16 5.83
C GLU A 374 16.87 -1.74 4.52
N PHE A 375 16.36 -2.71 3.75
CA PHE A 375 15.54 -2.42 2.58
C PHE A 375 14.21 -1.77 2.96
N ALA A 376 13.61 -2.20 4.08
CA ALA A 376 12.40 -1.58 4.61
C ALA A 376 12.64 -0.12 5.02
N ARG A 377 13.72 0.18 5.74
CA ARG A 377 14.13 1.55 6.09
C ARG A 377 14.34 2.38 4.84
N TYR A 378 15.15 1.90 3.89
CA TYR A 378 15.41 2.55 2.61
C TYR A 378 14.12 3.05 1.95
N THR A 379 13.16 2.14 1.73
CA THR A 379 11.96 2.53 1.02
C THR A 379 11.04 3.39 1.88
N ILE A 380 10.89 3.12 3.18
CA ILE A 380 9.99 3.89 4.03
C ILE A 380 10.49 5.34 4.11
N ASP A 381 11.78 5.53 4.32
CA ASP A 381 12.39 6.85 4.44
C ASP A 381 12.28 7.62 3.13
N PHE A 382 12.62 6.98 2.00
CA PHE A 382 12.46 7.60 0.68
C PHE A 382 11.03 8.10 0.46
N HIS A 383 10.02 7.28 0.78
CA HIS A 383 8.62 7.64 0.58
C HIS A 383 8.14 8.73 1.55
N ILE A 384 8.52 8.64 2.83
CA ILE A 384 8.21 9.68 3.83
C ILE A 384 8.76 11.03 3.39
N LEU A 385 10.04 11.08 3.01
CA LEU A 385 10.73 12.31 2.63
C LEU A 385 10.20 12.86 1.30
N ARG A 386 9.97 12.01 0.31
CA ARG A 386 9.33 12.40 -0.96
C ARG A 386 7.95 12.99 -0.72
N ASN A 387 7.11 12.32 0.07
CA ASN A 387 5.74 12.73 0.32
C ASN A 387 5.68 14.02 1.14
N TYR A 388 6.60 14.20 2.09
CA TYR A 388 6.77 15.45 2.82
C TYR A 388 6.93 16.64 1.88
N TYR A 389 7.88 16.55 0.94
CA TYR A 389 8.11 17.61 -0.05
C TYR A 389 6.97 17.77 -1.04
N TYR A 390 6.32 16.66 -1.43
CA TYR A 390 5.13 16.73 -2.28
C TYR A 390 4.01 17.54 -1.61
N VAL A 391 3.66 17.23 -0.37
CA VAL A 391 2.62 17.99 0.37
C VAL A 391 3.07 19.44 0.58
N LYS A 392 4.35 19.68 0.93
CA LYS A 392 4.89 21.04 1.11
C LYS A 392 4.73 21.92 -0.13
N LEU A 393 5.02 21.35 -1.31
CA LEU A 393 5.02 22.10 -2.57
C LEU A 393 3.64 22.18 -3.21
N PHE A 394 2.84 21.10 -3.15
CA PHE A 394 1.59 20.98 -3.89
C PHE A 394 0.34 21.15 -3.04
N TYR A 395 0.41 21.01 -1.72
CA TYR A 395 -0.72 21.16 -0.80
C TYR A 395 -0.34 21.89 0.50
N PRO A 396 0.32 23.08 0.42
CA PRO A 396 0.75 23.82 1.61
C PRO A 396 -0.40 24.13 2.58
N GLU A 397 -1.61 24.32 2.08
CA GLU A 397 -2.81 24.56 2.91
C GLU A 397 -3.22 23.36 3.78
N LYS A 398 -2.73 22.16 3.46
CA LYS A 398 -2.98 20.93 4.23
C LYS A 398 -1.75 20.42 4.97
N PHE A 399 -0.62 21.11 4.86
CA PHE A 399 0.68 20.60 5.30
C PHE A 399 0.69 20.27 6.80
N GLU A 400 0.29 21.23 7.65
CA GLU A 400 0.23 21.03 9.10
C GLU A 400 -0.77 19.94 9.53
N THR A 401 -1.82 19.73 8.74
CA THR A 401 -2.83 18.70 9.03
C THR A 401 -2.35 17.31 8.65
N ILE A 402 -1.70 17.17 7.49
CA ILE A 402 -1.39 15.86 6.93
C ILE A 402 -0.02 15.37 7.37
N VAL A 403 0.99 16.22 7.58
CA VAL A 403 2.33 15.75 7.95
C VAL A 403 2.39 15.38 9.43
N PRO A 404 2.54 14.09 9.80
CA PRO A 404 2.61 13.69 11.20
C PRO A 404 3.99 13.97 11.81
N LYS A 405 4.05 14.11 13.13
CA LYS A 405 5.25 14.50 13.88
C LYS A 405 6.47 13.59 13.65
N HIS A 406 6.25 12.29 13.46
CA HIS A 406 7.34 11.32 13.29
C HIS A 406 8.19 11.58 12.03
N VAL A 407 7.63 12.26 11.01
CA VAL A 407 8.35 12.60 9.77
C VAL A 407 9.56 13.49 10.06
N TYR A 408 9.46 14.39 11.05
CA TYR A 408 10.56 15.28 11.41
C TYR A 408 11.76 14.53 11.99
N LYS A 409 11.55 13.37 12.61
CA LYS A 409 12.64 12.52 13.08
C LYS A 409 13.40 11.89 11.90
N VAL A 410 12.68 11.49 10.87
CA VAL A 410 13.29 10.97 9.63
C VAL A 410 14.05 12.10 8.90
N LEU A 411 13.48 13.30 8.81
CA LEU A 411 14.18 14.47 8.22
C LEU A 411 15.53 14.77 8.91
N GLU A 412 15.54 14.71 10.25
CA GLU A 412 16.74 14.91 11.07
C GLU A 412 17.85 13.90 10.73
N GLU A 413 17.49 12.62 10.57
CA GLU A 413 18.46 11.55 10.28
C GLU A 413 19.26 11.78 9.00
N TYR A 414 18.61 12.36 8.00
CA TYR A 414 19.20 12.61 6.69
C TYR A 414 19.73 14.04 6.52
N GLY A 415 19.60 14.90 7.56
CA GLY A 415 20.01 16.31 7.48
C GLY A 415 19.26 17.08 6.39
N ILE A 416 18.02 16.68 6.09
CA ILE A 416 17.21 17.29 5.03
C ILE A 416 16.48 18.51 5.61
N PRO A 417 16.51 19.67 4.93
CA PRO A 417 15.83 20.87 5.42
C PRO A 417 14.34 20.65 5.67
N LYS A 418 13.85 21.21 6.78
CA LYS A 418 12.42 21.29 7.12
C LYS A 418 11.70 22.31 6.24
#